data_AF-A0A4D6KY06-F1
#
_entry.id   AF-A0A4D6KY06-F1
#
_cell.length_a   1.000
_cell.length_b   1.000
_cell.length_c   1.000
_cell.angle_alpha   90.00
_cell.angle_beta   90.00
_cell.angle_gamma   90.00
#
_symmetry.space_group_name_H-M   'P 1'
#
loop_
_entity.id
_entity.type
_entity.pdbx_description
1 polymer ?
#
loop_
_entity_poly.entity_id
_entity_poly.type
_entity_poly.pdbx_seq_one_letter_code
_entity_poly.pdbx_strand_id
1 'polypeptide(L)'
;MGVQQKLIFFFFHASLVFIIFPLVGATPENHQITNNPSRTKDNSHIKMSPRLQFEITLHGFLLWASMGFLMPVGILAIRLSNKEENPRRHRIVFYVHSILQMIAVLLATVGAIMSIKNFNNLFNNSHQRLGVALYGIIWLQVLLGLFRPQRGSKRSVWFFAHWILGTAVTFLGVLNVYLGLEAYHQKTSKGIKTWNILFTVQISMVVFFYLFQEKWVYIQNQGVVLGNEMMTSICQEIGTDEKDEKVLKEVVEEVVPNEKEVVPNGDFGAQRQLKDTQRD
;
A
#
# COMPACT_ATOMS: atom_id res chain seq x y z
N MET A 1 -12.26 -20.06 -8.38
CA MET A 1 -11.94 -18.72 -7.82
C MET A 1 -11.54 -18.90 -6.36
N GLY A 2 -10.35 -18.45 -5.95
CA GLY A 2 -9.84 -18.68 -4.58
C GLY A 2 -10.58 -17.86 -3.52
N VAL A 3 -10.58 -18.30 -2.26
CA VAL A 3 -11.24 -17.63 -1.12
C VAL A 3 -10.86 -16.15 -1.01
N GLN A 4 -9.60 -15.81 -1.27
CA GLN A 4 -9.12 -14.42 -1.23
C GLN A 4 -9.85 -13.52 -2.25
N GLN A 5 -10.08 -14.04 -3.45
CA GLN A 5 -10.71 -13.28 -4.52
C GLN A 5 -12.19 -13.06 -4.22
N LYS A 6 -12.88 -14.05 -3.63
CA LYS A 6 -14.27 -13.88 -3.16
C LYS A 6 -14.40 -12.79 -2.09
N LEU A 7 -13.47 -12.73 -1.13
CA LEU A 7 -13.43 -11.68 -0.10
C LEU A 7 -13.20 -10.28 -0.70
N ILE A 8 -12.24 -10.13 -1.61
CA ILE A 8 -11.98 -8.85 -2.26
C ILE A 8 -13.21 -8.42 -3.09
N PHE A 9 -13.84 -9.33 -3.82
CA PHE A 9 -15.08 -9.04 -4.53
C PHE A 9 -16.21 -8.62 -3.58
N PHE A 10 -16.35 -9.27 -2.42
CA PHE A 10 -17.34 -8.88 -1.42
C PHE A 10 -17.09 -7.46 -0.90
N PHE A 11 -15.86 -7.13 -0.49
CA PHE A 11 -15.51 -5.78 -0.05
C PHE A 11 -15.67 -4.73 -1.15
N PHE A 12 -15.37 -5.08 -2.40
CA PHE A 12 -15.62 -4.21 -3.55
C PHE A 12 -17.11 -3.93 -3.75
N HIS A 13 -17.96 -4.95 -3.70
CA HIS A 13 -19.42 -4.77 -3.80
C HIS A 13 -19.96 -3.96 -2.61
N ALA A 14 -19.50 -4.25 -1.39
CA ALA A 14 -19.89 -3.47 -0.21
C ALA A 14 -19.47 -2.00 -0.33
N SER A 15 -18.27 -1.74 -0.85
CA SER A 15 -17.78 -0.39 -1.14
C SER A 15 -18.61 0.29 -2.22
N LEU A 16 -18.96 -0.41 -3.30
CA LEU A 16 -19.82 0.11 -4.36
C LEU A 16 -21.21 0.47 -3.83
N VAL A 17 -21.81 -0.37 -2.99
CA VAL A 17 -23.08 -0.09 -2.32
C VAL A 17 -22.96 1.15 -1.43
N PHE A 18 -21.87 1.26 -0.66
CA PHE A 18 -21.61 2.44 0.18
C PHE A 18 -21.41 3.73 -0.62
N ILE A 19 -20.93 3.63 -1.86
CA ILE A 19 -20.77 4.78 -2.77
C ILE A 19 -22.09 5.16 -3.44
N ILE A 20 -22.89 4.17 -3.85
CA ILE A 20 -24.17 4.39 -4.54
C ILE A 20 -25.25 4.88 -3.56
N PHE A 21 -25.24 4.42 -2.31
CA PHE A 21 -26.27 4.74 -1.32
C PHE A 21 -26.41 6.25 -1.03
N PRO A 22 -25.32 7.04 -0.84
CA PRO A 22 -25.40 8.50 -0.74
C PRO A 22 -25.73 9.21 -2.07
N LEU A 23 -25.48 8.57 -3.22
CA LEU A 23 -25.72 9.14 -4.55
C LEU A 23 -27.20 9.02 -4.94
N VAL A 24 -27.88 7.93 -4.55
CA VAL A 24 -29.31 7.71 -4.77
C VAL A 24 -30.18 8.51 -3.78
N GLY A 25 -29.68 8.80 -2.58
CA GLY A 25 -30.37 9.65 -1.59
C GLY A 25 -30.27 11.15 -1.86
N ALA A 26 -29.59 11.58 -2.92
CA ALA A 26 -29.44 13.00 -3.26
C ALA A 26 -30.68 13.51 -4.03
N THR A 27 -31.75 13.82 -3.30
CA THR A 27 -32.77 14.75 -3.80
C THR A 27 -32.08 16.11 -4.01
N PRO A 28 -32.17 16.73 -5.20
CA PRO A 28 -31.67 18.08 -5.37
C PRO A 28 -32.56 18.99 -4.51
N GLU A 29 -32.04 19.46 -3.37
CA GLU A 29 -32.58 20.66 -2.75
C GLU A 29 -32.42 21.78 -3.77
N ASN A 30 -33.52 22.11 -4.43
CA ASN A 30 -33.66 23.22 -5.33
C ASN A 30 -33.50 24.50 -4.50
N HIS A 31 -32.25 24.90 -4.25
CA HIS A 31 -31.97 26.19 -3.66
C HIS A 31 -32.33 27.23 -4.73
N GLN A 32 -33.54 27.77 -4.62
CA GLN A 32 -34.00 28.87 -5.46
C GLN A 32 -32.98 30.00 -5.38
N ILE A 33 -32.25 30.19 -6.48
CA ILE A 33 -31.45 31.37 -6.71
C ILE A 33 -32.45 32.48 -7.06
N THR A 34 -32.79 33.30 -6.09
CA THR A 34 -33.47 34.57 -6.32
C THR A 34 -32.50 35.50 -7.04
N ASN A 35 -32.65 35.60 -8.36
CA ASN A 35 -31.93 36.55 -9.21
C ASN A 35 -32.42 37.97 -8.91
N ASN A 36 -31.61 38.77 -8.20
CA ASN A 36 -31.69 40.23 -8.25
C ASN A 36 -30.44 40.77 -8.95
N PRO A 37 -30.57 41.50 -10.07
CA PRO A 37 -29.43 42.09 -10.74
C PRO A 37 -29.18 43.49 -10.16
N SER A 38 -28.28 43.61 -9.19
CA SER A 38 -27.63 44.88 -8.90
C SER A 38 -26.12 44.74 -9.03
N ARG A 39 -25.63 45.35 -10.11
CA ARG A 39 -24.22 45.68 -10.32
C ARG A 39 -23.70 46.46 -9.12
N THR A 40 -22.71 45.90 -8.44
CA THR A 40 -21.61 46.69 -7.88
C THR A 40 -20.34 45.89 -7.97
N LYS A 41 -19.39 46.48 -8.69
CA LYS A 41 -18.04 45.99 -8.94
C LYS A 41 -17.26 46.26 -7.65
N ASP A 42 -17.37 45.36 -6.67
CA ASP A 42 -16.62 45.46 -5.42
C ASP A 42 -15.57 44.35 -5.37
N ASN A 43 -14.30 44.75 -5.28
CA ASN A 43 -13.15 43.87 -5.06
C ASN A 43 -13.16 43.39 -3.61
N SER A 44 -14.20 42.64 -3.26
CA SER A 44 -14.39 42.08 -1.93
C SER A 44 -13.71 40.72 -1.86
N HIS A 45 -12.75 40.61 -0.95
CA HIS A 45 -12.23 39.35 -0.44
C HIS A 45 -13.45 38.49 -0.05
N ILE A 46 -13.85 37.53 -0.90
CA ILE A 46 -14.99 36.64 -0.62
C ILE A 46 -14.66 35.89 0.66
N LYS A 47 -15.25 36.32 1.78
CA LYS A 47 -15.03 35.70 3.09
C LYS A 47 -15.66 34.32 3.05
N MET A 48 -14.83 33.29 2.89
CA MET A 48 -15.28 31.91 2.76
C MET A 48 -16.04 31.47 4.02
N SER A 49 -17.23 30.87 3.85
CA SER A 49 -18.06 30.45 4.99
C SER A 49 -17.31 29.45 5.88
N PRO A 50 -17.52 29.46 7.21
CA PRO A 50 -16.84 28.52 8.12
C PRO A 50 -17.05 27.05 7.74
N ARG A 51 -18.25 26.72 7.26
CA ARG A 51 -18.59 25.37 6.77
C ARG A 51 -17.77 24.98 5.55
N LEU A 52 -17.67 25.86 4.55
CA LEU A 52 -16.86 25.59 3.36
C LEU A 52 -15.37 25.48 3.71
N GLN A 53 -14.86 26.29 4.66
CA GLN A 53 -13.49 26.15 5.16
C GLN A 53 -13.23 24.79 5.81
N PHE A 54 -14.18 24.31 6.62
CA PHE A 54 -14.11 22.98 7.21
C PHE A 54 -14.12 21.88 6.14
N GLU A 55 -15.02 21.97 5.16
CA GLU A 55 -15.14 20.98 4.08
C GLU A 55 -13.87 20.90 3.21
N ILE A 56 -13.25 22.04 2.88
CA ILE A 56 -11.96 22.06 2.17
C ILE A 56 -10.86 21.43 3.03
N THR A 57 -10.81 21.77 4.32
CA THR A 57 -9.80 21.23 5.23
C THR A 57 -9.94 19.72 5.37
N LEU A 58 -11.16 19.23 5.58
CA LEU A 58 -11.47 17.81 5.68
C LEU A 58 -11.15 17.06 4.39
N HIS A 59 -11.50 17.62 3.22
CA HIS A 59 -11.10 17.06 1.92
C HIS A 59 -9.58 16.89 1.82
N GLY A 60 -8.82 17.91 2.19
CA GLY A 60 -7.35 17.88 2.21
C GLY A 60 -6.81 16.77 3.11
N PHE A 61 -7.32 16.64 4.35
CA PHE A 61 -6.90 15.58 5.28
C PHE A 61 -7.25 14.18 4.79
N LEU A 62 -8.46 13.98 4.24
CA LEU A 62 -8.88 12.68 3.71
C LEU A 62 -8.00 12.24 2.55
N LEU A 63 -7.70 13.14 1.61
CA LEU A 63 -6.86 12.83 0.46
C LEU A 63 -5.38 12.71 0.81
N TRP A 64 -4.89 13.44 1.81
CA TRP A 64 -3.57 13.18 2.39
C TRP A 64 -3.51 11.77 2.98
N ALA A 65 -4.42 11.43 3.89
CA ALA A 65 -4.44 10.13 4.54
C ALA A 65 -4.55 8.99 3.53
N SER A 66 -5.39 9.15 2.50
CA SER A 66 -5.52 8.20 1.41
C SER A 66 -4.27 8.10 0.52
N MET A 67 -3.98 9.17 -0.24
CA MET A 67 -3.01 9.14 -1.33
C MET A 67 -1.58 9.36 -0.86
N GLY A 68 -1.42 10.17 0.17
CA GLY A 68 -0.12 10.53 0.74
C GLY A 68 0.43 9.50 1.74
N PHE A 69 -0.45 8.70 2.36
CA PHE A 69 -0.06 7.76 3.41
C PHE A 69 -0.48 6.32 3.14
N LEU A 70 -1.78 6.00 3.16
CA LEU A 70 -2.27 4.62 3.09
C LEU A 70 -1.88 3.91 1.79
N MET A 71 -2.00 4.57 0.63
CA MET A 71 -1.61 3.98 -0.65
C MET A 71 -0.10 3.64 -0.70
N PRO A 72 0.83 4.58 -0.41
CA PRO A 72 2.26 4.28 -0.38
C PRO A 72 2.61 3.19 0.64
N VAL A 73 2.05 3.23 1.85
CA VAL A 73 2.31 2.23 2.89
C VAL A 73 1.82 0.84 2.45
N GLY A 74 0.63 0.76 1.84
CA GLY A 74 0.11 -0.49 1.30
C GLY A 74 1.01 -1.09 0.20
N ILE A 75 1.57 -0.25 -0.68
CA ILE A 75 2.53 -0.69 -1.71
C ILE A 75 3.84 -1.17 -1.08
N LEU A 76 4.35 -0.41 -0.10
CA LEU A 76 5.59 -0.73 0.59
C LEU A 76 5.48 -2.07 1.36
N ALA A 77 4.32 -2.35 1.95
CA ALA A 77 4.03 -3.62 2.61
C ALA A 77 4.10 -4.81 1.64
N ILE A 78 3.36 -4.77 0.53
CA ILE A 78 3.34 -5.91 -0.42
C ILE A 78 4.68 -6.14 -1.10
N ARG A 79 5.45 -5.06 -1.35
CA ARG A 79 6.79 -5.15 -1.93
C ARG A 79 7.74 -5.93 -1.03
N LEU A 80 7.70 -5.70 0.29
CA LEU A 80 8.51 -6.46 1.26
C LEU A 80 8.23 -7.96 1.18
N SER A 81 6.96 -8.30 0.96
CA SER A 81 6.50 -9.69 0.93
C SER A 81 6.83 -10.47 -0.35
N ASN A 82 7.21 -9.80 -1.45
CA ASN A 82 7.67 -10.52 -2.65
C ASN A 82 8.96 -11.33 -2.42
N LYS A 83 9.61 -11.13 -1.28
CA LYS A 83 10.87 -11.78 -0.90
C LYS A 83 10.72 -12.69 0.32
N GLU A 84 9.49 -12.92 0.79
CA GLU A 84 9.18 -13.79 1.92
C GLU A 84 8.93 -15.22 1.42
N GLU A 85 9.76 -16.16 1.85
CA GLU A 85 9.65 -17.57 1.46
C GLU A 85 8.44 -18.25 2.11
N ASN A 86 7.97 -17.74 3.25
CA ASN A 86 6.83 -18.30 3.95
C ASN A 86 5.49 -17.95 3.24
N PRO A 87 4.78 -18.95 2.69
CA PRO A 87 3.55 -18.71 1.94
C PRO A 87 2.39 -18.20 2.81
N ARG A 88 2.41 -18.44 4.13
CA ARG A 88 1.41 -17.90 5.07
C ARG A 88 1.63 -16.41 5.28
N ARG A 89 2.88 -15.99 5.52
CA ARG A 89 3.23 -14.57 5.68
C ARG A 89 2.93 -13.78 4.41
N HIS A 90 3.25 -14.32 3.23
CA HIS A 90 2.91 -13.69 1.97
C HIS A 90 1.39 -13.47 1.81
N ARG A 91 0.58 -14.43 2.26
CA ARG A 91 -0.88 -14.31 2.26
C ARG A 91 -1.37 -13.20 3.18
N ILE A 92 -0.80 -13.08 4.37
CA ILE A 92 -1.15 -12.04 5.35
C ILE A 92 -0.84 -10.67 4.78
N VAL A 93 0.37 -10.46 4.26
CA VAL A 93 0.78 -9.16 3.71
C VAL A 93 -0.04 -8.79 2.47
N PHE A 94 -0.42 -9.77 1.64
CA PHE A 94 -1.38 -9.56 0.55
C PHE A 94 -2.74 -9.04 1.03
N TYR A 95 -3.26 -9.58 2.15
CA TYR A 95 -4.50 -9.08 2.74
C TYR A 95 -4.32 -7.68 3.34
N VAL A 96 -3.24 -7.44 4.07
CA VAL A 96 -2.91 -6.11 4.61
C VAL A 96 -2.86 -5.08 3.48
N HIS A 97 -2.15 -5.37 2.39
CA HIS A 97 -2.15 -4.53 1.20
C HIS A 97 -3.56 -4.27 0.68
N SER A 98 -4.34 -5.33 0.44
CA SER A 98 -5.69 -5.20 -0.12
C SER A 98 -6.62 -4.37 0.75
N ILE A 99 -6.55 -4.53 2.09
CA ILE A 99 -7.35 -3.77 3.05
C ILE A 99 -6.91 -2.30 3.08
N LEU A 100 -5.62 -2.02 3.18
CA LEU A 100 -5.09 -0.64 3.16
C LEU A 100 -5.48 0.08 1.87
N GLN A 101 -5.38 -0.59 0.72
CA GLN A 101 -5.78 -0.01 -0.56
C GLN A 101 -7.29 0.23 -0.62
N MET A 102 -8.12 -0.67 -0.09
CA MET A 102 -9.57 -0.47 -0.06
C MET A 102 -9.95 0.74 0.80
N ILE A 103 -9.35 0.87 1.99
CA ILE A 103 -9.57 2.04 2.87
C ILE A 103 -9.12 3.32 2.15
N ALA A 104 -7.96 3.31 1.48
CA ALA A 104 -7.48 4.45 0.72
C ALA A 104 -8.48 4.85 -0.39
N VAL A 105 -8.99 3.89 -1.17
CA VAL A 105 -9.96 4.13 -2.25
C VAL A 105 -11.28 4.68 -1.69
N LEU A 106 -11.74 4.18 -0.54
CA LEU A 106 -12.93 4.71 0.14
C LEU A 106 -12.74 6.16 0.56
N LEU A 107 -11.63 6.48 1.25
CA LEU A 107 -11.31 7.86 1.63
C LEU A 107 -11.14 8.78 0.42
N ALA A 108 -10.51 8.29 -0.66
CA ALA A 108 -10.39 9.03 -1.92
C ALA A 108 -11.77 9.31 -2.54
N THR A 109 -12.68 8.34 -2.48
CA THR A 109 -14.05 8.49 -2.97
C THR A 109 -14.84 9.49 -2.15
N VAL A 110 -14.78 9.41 -0.82
CA VAL A 110 -15.40 10.42 0.06
C VAL A 110 -14.86 11.81 -0.24
N GLY A 111 -13.54 11.95 -0.36
CA GLY A 111 -12.89 13.21 -0.72
C GLY A 111 -13.34 13.74 -2.09
N ALA A 112 -13.45 12.87 -3.10
CA ALA A 112 -13.94 13.23 -4.43
C ALA A 112 -15.41 13.66 -4.43
N ILE A 113 -16.29 12.92 -3.75
CA ILE A 113 -17.71 13.26 -3.60
C ILE A 113 -17.85 14.62 -2.88
N MET A 114 -17.11 14.83 -1.79
CA MET A 114 -17.09 16.12 -1.10
C MET A 114 -16.67 17.26 -2.03
N SER A 115 -15.62 17.03 -2.84
CA SER A 115 -15.20 18.04 -3.83
C SER A 115 -16.33 18.35 -4.81
N ILE A 116 -16.95 17.31 -5.39
CA ILE A 116 -18.00 17.43 -6.40
C ILE A 116 -19.22 18.19 -5.86
N LYS A 117 -19.64 17.88 -4.62
CA LYS A 117 -20.86 18.45 -4.03
C LYS A 117 -20.68 19.85 -3.47
N ASN A 118 -19.52 20.13 -2.87
CA ASN A 118 -19.36 21.31 -2.01
C ASN A 118 -18.49 22.39 -2.62
N PHE A 119 -17.60 22.04 -3.55
CA PHE A 119 -16.70 23.02 -4.17
C PHE A 119 -17.30 23.42 -5.51
N ASN A 120 -17.26 24.72 -5.83
CA ASN A 120 -17.74 25.20 -7.12
C ASN A 120 -16.74 24.71 -8.21
N ASN A 121 -16.95 23.49 -8.73
CA ASN A 121 -15.99 22.71 -9.55
C ASN A 121 -15.86 23.24 -10.97
N LEU A 122 -15.44 24.49 -11.12
CA LEU A 122 -15.20 25.09 -12.43
C LEU A 122 -13.93 24.54 -13.14
N PHE A 123 -13.29 23.50 -12.59
CA PHE A 123 -12.08 22.83 -13.11
C PHE A 123 -10.99 23.77 -13.64
N ASN A 124 -10.86 24.96 -13.05
CA ASN A 124 -9.96 25.99 -13.58
C ASN A 124 -8.51 25.86 -13.09
N ASN A 125 -8.29 25.00 -12.09
CA ASN A 125 -6.97 24.78 -11.51
C ASN A 125 -6.42 23.38 -11.82
N SER A 126 -5.10 23.27 -11.82
CA SER A 126 -4.37 22.02 -12.12
C SER A 126 -4.71 20.90 -11.13
N HIS A 127 -4.90 21.22 -9.84
CA HIS A 127 -5.26 20.25 -8.80
C HIS A 127 -6.59 19.53 -9.09
N GLN A 128 -7.65 20.24 -9.45
CA GLN A 128 -8.96 19.64 -9.74
C GLN A 128 -8.91 18.76 -10.99
N ARG A 129 -8.26 19.24 -12.07
CA ARG A 129 -8.10 18.46 -13.31
C ARG A 129 -7.31 17.18 -13.08
N LEU A 130 -6.18 17.28 -12.38
CA LEU A 130 -5.36 16.13 -12.02
C LEU A 130 -6.13 15.19 -11.09
N GLY A 131 -6.83 15.71 -10.09
CA GLY A 131 -7.61 14.95 -9.12
C GLY A 131 -8.69 14.08 -9.76
N VAL A 132 -9.46 14.61 -10.73
CA VAL A 132 -10.47 13.81 -11.45
C VAL A 132 -9.83 12.73 -12.32
N ALA A 133 -8.78 13.07 -13.07
CA ALA A 133 -8.06 12.09 -13.87
C ALA A 133 -7.48 10.96 -13.00
N LEU A 134 -6.84 11.34 -11.89
CA LEU A 134 -6.31 10.42 -10.88
C LEU A 134 -7.40 9.52 -10.31
N TYR A 135 -8.58 10.07 -9.97
CA TYR A 135 -9.69 9.28 -9.45
C TYR A 135 -10.15 8.19 -10.43
N GLY A 136 -10.22 8.50 -11.73
CA GLY A 136 -10.48 7.49 -12.77
C GLY A 136 -9.42 6.40 -12.81
N ILE A 137 -8.13 6.77 -12.71
CA ILE A 137 -7.01 5.82 -12.73
C ILE A 137 -7.00 4.94 -11.46
N ILE A 138 -7.40 5.48 -10.30
CA ILE A 138 -7.55 4.70 -9.05
C ILE A 138 -8.56 3.56 -9.26
N TRP A 139 -9.73 3.83 -9.84
CA TRP A 139 -10.71 2.79 -10.12
C TRP A 139 -10.21 1.78 -11.15
N LEU A 140 -9.51 2.23 -12.19
CA LEU A 140 -8.85 1.33 -13.14
C LEU A 140 -7.87 0.39 -12.43
N GLN A 141 -7.08 0.90 -11.48
CA GLN A 141 -6.15 0.11 -10.69
C GLN A 141 -6.86 -0.92 -9.80
N VAL A 142 -8.01 -0.57 -9.21
CA VAL A 142 -8.86 -1.51 -8.46
C VAL A 142 -9.39 -2.61 -9.38
N LEU A 143 -9.91 -2.26 -10.56
CA LEU A 143 -10.42 -3.23 -11.54
C LEU A 143 -9.30 -4.19 -11.98
N LEU A 144 -8.10 -3.69 -12.28
CA LEU A 144 -6.95 -4.54 -12.57
C LEU A 144 -6.64 -5.47 -11.39
N GLY A 145 -6.71 -4.98 -10.15
CA GLY A 145 -6.56 -5.79 -8.94
C GLY A 145 -7.58 -6.95 -8.84
N LEU A 146 -8.84 -6.69 -9.16
CA LEU A 146 -9.93 -7.69 -9.13
C LEU A 146 -9.78 -8.76 -10.20
N PHE A 147 -9.40 -8.36 -11.41
CA PHE A 147 -9.19 -9.24 -12.55
C PHE A 147 -7.82 -9.94 -12.53
N ARG A 148 -7.22 -10.10 -11.35
CA ARG A 148 -6.00 -10.86 -11.15
C ARG A 148 -6.13 -12.27 -11.76
N PRO A 149 -5.32 -12.62 -12.77
CA PRO A 149 -5.38 -13.94 -13.40
C PRO A 149 -4.79 -15.02 -12.49
N GLN A 150 -5.18 -16.27 -12.75
CA GLN A 150 -4.53 -17.44 -12.16
C GLN A 150 -3.05 -17.53 -12.60
N ARG A 151 -2.26 -18.37 -11.91
CA ARG A 151 -0.85 -18.58 -12.26
C ARG A 151 -0.73 -19.09 -13.70
N GLY A 152 0.20 -18.53 -14.48
CA GLY A 152 0.39 -18.81 -15.91
C GLY A 152 1.05 -17.64 -16.65
N SER A 153 1.15 -17.73 -17.99
CA SER A 153 1.84 -16.74 -18.84
C SER A 153 1.29 -15.31 -18.72
N LYS A 154 -0.04 -15.16 -18.56
CA LYS A 154 -0.71 -13.85 -18.41
C LYS A 154 -0.44 -13.15 -17.07
N ARG A 155 0.06 -13.89 -16.06
CA ARG A 155 0.33 -13.38 -14.70
C ARG A 155 1.42 -12.32 -14.70
N SER A 156 2.47 -12.50 -15.50
CA SER A 156 3.62 -11.59 -15.55
C SER A 156 3.22 -10.24 -16.15
N VAL A 157 2.53 -10.24 -17.29
CA VAL A 157 2.02 -9.03 -17.95
C VAL A 157 1.07 -8.27 -17.03
N TRP A 158 0.12 -8.97 -16.41
CA TRP A 158 -0.77 -8.38 -15.42
C TRP A 158 -0.01 -7.76 -14.25
N PHE A 159 0.99 -8.46 -13.72
CA PHE A 159 1.79 -7.98 -12.58
C PHE A 159 2.53 -6.69 -12.95
N PHE A 160 3.17 -6.68 -14.11
CA PHE A 160 3.86 -5.50 -14.61
C PHE A 160 2.91 -4.31 -14.80
N ALA A 161 1.76 -4.53 -15.46
CA ALA A 161 0.74 -3.49 -15.67
C ALA A 161 0.17 -2.95 -14.34
N HIS A 162 -0.20 -3.84 -13.41
CA HIS A 162 -0.72 -3.45 -12.10
C HIS A 162 0.34 -2.73 -11.25
N TRP A 163 1.59 -3.16 -11.34
CA TRP A 163 2.71 -2.54 -10.63
C TRP A 163 3.01 -1.14 -11.15
N ILE A 164 3.15 -0.95 -12.47
CA ILE A 164 3.46 0.35 -13.05
C ILE A 164 2.31 1.33 -12.83
N LEU A 165 1.05 0.90 -13.01
CA LEU A 165 -0.12 1.74 -12.80
C LEU A 165 -0.27 2.14 -11.33
N GLY A 166 -0.07 1.20 -10.39
CA GLY A 166 -0.11 1.49 -8.95
C GLY A 166 0.99 2.47 -8.51
N THR A 167 2.17 2.36 -9.10
CA THR A 167 3.27 3.30 -8.88
C THR A 167 2.91 4.69 -9.42
N ALA A 168 2.36 4.78 -10.64
CA ALA A 168 1.90 6.03 -11.21
C ALA A 168 0.78 6.69 -10.39
N VAL A 169 -0.23 5.93 -9.94
CA VAL A 169 -1.31 6.41 -9.06
C VAL A 169 -0.74 7.03 -7.77
N THR A 170 0.24 6.38 -7.15
CA THR A 170 0.86 6.87 -5.92
C THR A 170 1.64 8.16 -6.16
N PHE A 171 2.46 8.19 -7.22
CA PHE A 171 3.22 9.38 -7.59
C PHE A 171 2.30 10.57 -7.90
N LEU A 172 1.30 10.37 -8.76
CA LEU A 172 0.32 11.40 -9.11
C LEU A 172 -0.52 11.83 -7.90
N GLY A 173 -0.82 10.90 -6.99
CA GLY A 173 -1.48 11.18 -5.71
C GLY A 173 -0.68 12.14 -4.83
N VAL A 174 0.60 11.85 -4.62
CA VAL A 174 1.51 12.72 -3.86
C VAL A 174 1.62 14.10 -4.52
N LEU A 175 1.81 14.16 -5.84
CA LEU A 175 1.82 15.42 -6.59
C LEU A 175 0.51 16.19 -6.40
N ASN A 176 -0.63 15.51 -6.46
CA ASN A 176 -1.93 16.14 -6.30
C ASN A 176 -2.15 16.70 -4.89
N VAL A 177 -1.56 16.09 -3.85
CA VAL A 177 -1.58 16.63 -2.48
C VAL A 177 -0.79 17.94 -2.39
N TYR A 178 0.40 18.02 -2.99
CA TYR A 178 1.17 19.28 -3.05
C TYR A 178 0.42 20.39 -3.79
N LEU A 179 -0.17 20.07 -4.96
CA LEU A 179 -1.00 21.02 -5.70
C LEU A 179 -2.25 21.44 -4.92
N GLY A 180 -2.82 20.52 -4.12
CA GLY A 180 -3.96 20.79 -3.25
C GLY A 180 -3.61 21.71 -2.09
N LEU A 181 -2.43 21.56 -1.47
CA LEU A 181 -1.92 22.47 -0.45
C LEU A 181 -1.72 23.88 -1.03
N GLU A 182 -1.15 24.00 -2.21
CA GLU A 182 -0.99 25.29 -2.90
C GLU A 182 -2.36 25.93 -3.23
N ALA A 183 -3.30 25.14 -3.75
CA ALA A 183 -4.67 25.61 -4.00
C ALA A 183 -5.37 26.04 -2.69
N TYR A 184 -5.14 25.33 -1.58
CA TYR A 184 -5.65 25.69 -0.26
C TYR A 184 -5.07 27.02 0.22
N HIS A 185 -3.77 27.25 0.04
CA HIS A 185 -3.13 28.52 0.38
C HIS A 185 -3.76 29.67 -0.41
N GLN A 186 -3.90 29.52 -1.73
CA GLN A 186 -4.49 30.54 -2.59
C GLN A 186 -5.95 30.85 -2.24
N LYS A 187 -6.73 29.85 -1.84
CA LYS A 187 -8.15 30.00 -1.52
C LYS A 187 -8.43 30.52 -0.11
N THR A 188 -7.60 30.17 0.86
CA THR A 188 -7.83 30.50 2.28
C THR A 188 -6.90 31.57 2.82
N SER A 189 -5.85 31.92 2.08
CA SER A 189 -4.74 32.78 2.51
C SER A 189 -4.03 32.29 3.78
N LYS A 190 -4.26 31.04 4.21
CA LYS A 190 -3.61 30.46 5.39
C LYS A 190 -2.24 29.91 5.03
N GLY A 191 -1.27 30.09 5.92
CA GLY A 191 0.08 29.55 5.73
C GLY A 191 0.08 28.02 5.66
N ILE A 192 0.71 27.47 4.62
CA ILE A 192 0.83 26.02 4.39
C ILE A 192 2.22 25.45 4.71
N LYS A 193 3.17 26.29 5.10
CA LYS A 193 4.58 25.93 5.27
C LYS A 193 4.78 24.71 6.19
N THR A 194 4.12 24.70 7.35
CA THR A 194 4.20 23.59 8.31
C THR A 194 3.67 22.28 7.72
N TRP A 195 2.52 22.32 7.05
CA TRP A 195 1.92 21.16 6.39
C TRP A 195 2.79 20.64 5.26
N ASN A 196 3.38 21.55 4.47
CA ASN A 196 4.27 21.19 3.37
C ASN A 196 5.55 20.49 3.87
N ILE A 197 6.16 21.01 4.95
CA ILE A 197 7.34 20.39 5.58
C ILE A 197 6.97 19.01 6.13
N LEU A 198 5.87 18.90 6.87
CA LEU A 198 5.42 17.62 7.43
C LEU A 198 5.20 16.57 6.34
N PHE A 199 4.51 16.96 5.26
CA PHE A 199 4.27 16.06 4.13
C PHE A 199 5.57 15.67 3.43
N THR A 200 6.50 16.61 3.24
CA THR A 200 7.81 16.35 2.63
C THR A 200 8.63 15.37 3.46
N VAL A 201 8.67 15.53 4.78
CA VAL A 201 9.33 14.59 5.70
C VAL A 201 8.70 13.20 5.61
N GLN A 202 7.36 13.12 5.61
CA GLN A 202 6.63 11.86 5.46
C GLN A 202 7.00 11.15 4.15
N ILE A 203 6.95 11.84 3.00
CA ILE A 203 7.30 11.25 1.71
C ILE A 203 8.79 10.86 1.66
N SER A 204 9.68 11.67 2.23
CA SER A 204 11.10 11.34 2.34
C SER A 204 11.32 10.05 3.13
N MET A 205 10.57 9.85 4.21
CA MET A 205 10.60 8.62 5.00
C MET A 205 10.08 7.41 4.20
N VAL A 206 9.00 7.57 3.44
CA VAL A 206 8.48 6.51 2.54
C VAL A 206 9.52 6.13 1.48
N VAL A 207 10.16 7.12 0.85
CA VAL A 207 11.22 6.89 -0.15
C VAL A 207 12.45 6.23 0.50
N PHE A 208 12.84 6.68 1.70
CA PHE A 208 13.92 6.05 2.45
C PHE A 208 13.63 4.56 2.70
N PHE A 209 12.44 4.21 3.21
CA PHE A 209 12.09 2.80 3.42
C PHE A 209 12.01 2.02 2.10
N TYR A 210 11.53 2.64 1.03
CA TYR A 210 11.49 2.01 -0.29
C TYR A 210 12.90 1.62 -0.76
N LEU A 211 13.88 2.51 -0.62
CA LEU A 211 15.28 2.25 -0.96
C LEU A 211 15.93 1.28 0.02
N PHE A 212 15.61 1.40 1.31
CA PHE A 212 16.12 0.52 2.37
C PHE A 212 15.70 -0.92 2.14
N GLN A 213 14.44 -1.19 1.75
CA GLN A 213 13.97 -2.53 1.39
C GLN A 213 14.74 -3.18 0.23
N GLU A 214 15.26 -2.36 -0.68
CA GLU A 214 16.09 -2.84 -1.78
C GLU A 214 17.47 -3.26 -1.28
N LYS A 215 18.11 -2.43 -0.47
CA LYS A 215 19.45 -2.67 0.08
C LYS A 215 19.50 -3.71 1.20
N TRP A 216 18.45 -3.82 2.02
CA TRP A 216 18.39 -4.79 3.12
C TRP A 216 18.65 -6.22 2.65
N VAL A 217 18.12 -6.59 1.49
CA VAL A 217 18.30 -7.93 0.93
C VAL A 217 19.70 -8.15 0.37
N TYR A 218 20.31 -7.11 -0.19
CA TYR A 218 21.71 -7.17 -0.57
C TYR A 218 22.61 -7.45 0.65
N ILE A 219 22.34 -6.78 1.78
CA ILE A 219 23.08 -6.97 3.03
C ILE A 219 22.88 -8.40 3.59
N GLN A 220 21.64 -8.90 3.60
CA GLN A 220 21.36 -10.28 4.04
C GLN A 220 22.09 -11.31 3.19
N ASN A 221 22.07 -11.14 1.87
CA ASN A 221 22.75 -12.07 0.96
C ASN A 221 24.27 -12.05 1.14
N GLN A 222 24.88 -10.89 1.46
CA GLN A 222 26.32 -10.84 1.78
C GLN A 222 26.67 -11.55 3.09
N GLY A 223 25.83 -11.43 4.12
CA GLY A 223 26.03 -12.13 5.39
C GLY A 223 26.00 -13.66 5.23
N VAL A 224 25.09 -14.18 4.40
CA VAL A 224 25.00 -15.63 4.12
C VAL A 224 26.22 -16.13 3.35
N VAL A 225 26.70 -15.38 2.33
CA VAL A 225 27.89 -15.76 1.57
C VAL A 225 29.14 -15.80 2.46
N LEU A 226 29.35 -14.76 3.27
CA LEU A 226 30.49 -14.68 4.18
C LEU A 226 30.46 -15.82 5.21
N GLY A 227 29.29 -16.15 5.76
CA GLY A 227 29.12 -17.28 6.68
C GLY A 227 29.44 -18.63 6.04
N ASN A 228 29.01 -18.85 4.79
CA ASN A 228 29.33 -20.07 4.05
C ASN A 228 30.83 -20.19 3.72
N GLU A 229 31.50 -19.10 3.36
CA GLU A 229 32.95 -19.09 3.11
C GLU A 229 33.75 -19.39 4.39
N MET A 230 33.34 -18.81 5.53
CA MET A 230 33.94 -19.09 6.83
C MET A 230 33.76 -20.55 7.25
N MET A 231 32.54 -21.11 7.11
CA MET A 231 32.28 -22.52 7.41
C MET A 231 33.08 -23.47 6.52
N THR A 232 33.21 -23.15 5.23
CA THR A 232 34.02 -23.94 4.29
C THR A 232 35.49 -23.93 4.70
N SER A 233 36.02 -22.77 5.10
CA SER A 233 37.41 -22.62 5.57
C SER A 233 37.66 -23.41 6.85
N ILE A 234 36.75 -23.34 7.83
CA ILE A 234 36.82 -24.10 9.09
C ILE A 234 36.78 -25.61 8.82
N CYS A 235 35.84 -26.09 7.99
CA CYS A 235 35.77 -27.52 7.64
C CYS A 235 37.04 -28.02 6.93
N GLN A 236 37.70 -27.15 6.15
CA GLN A 236 38.92 -27.50 5.45
C GLN A 236 40.15 -27.53 6.38
N GLU A 237 40.19 -26.67 7.39
CA GLU A 237 41.26 -26.62 8.40
C GLU A 237 41.12 -27.76 9.43
N ILE A 238 39.89 -28.12 9.80
CA ILE A 238 39.59 -29.24 10.70
C ILE A 238 39.76 -30.60 10.00
N GLY A 239 39.64 -30.64 8.67
CA GLY A 239 39.91 -31.84 7.86
C GLY A 239 41.38 -32.30 7.86
N THR A 240 42.29 -31.56 8.50
CA THR A 240 43.72 -31.89 8.55
C THR A 240 44.27 -32.33 9.90
N ASP A 241 43.50 -32.30 11.00
CA ASP A 241 43.97 -32.86 12.28
C ASP A 241 42.84 -33.61 12.99
N GLU A 242 42.93 -34.94 12.99
CA GLU A 242 42.08 -35.86 13.72
C GLU A 242 42.41 -35.78 15.22
N LYS A 243 42.10 -34.65 15.85
CA LYS A 243 42.07 -34.43 17.31
C LYS A 243 41.54 -33.01 17.59
N ASP A 244 40.23 -32.92 17.81
CA ASP A 244 39.66 -32.22 18.97
C ASP A 244 38.18 -31.86 18.72
N GLU A 245 37.33 -32.86 18.93
CA GLU A 245 35.88 -32.72 19.02
C GLU A 245 35.44 -31.71 20.12
N LYS A 246 36.35 -31.36 21.05
CA LYS A 246 36.13 -30.35 22.09
C LYS A 246 36.27 -28.92 21.57
N VAL A 247 37.26 -28.64 20.72
CA VAL A 247 37.46 -27.29 20.14
C VAL A 247 36.31 -26.96 19.18
N LEU A 248 35.81 -27.96 18.45
CA LEU A 248 34.65 -27.80 17.57
C LEU A 248 33.39 -27.36 18.33
N LYS A 249 33.15 -27.89 19.53
CA LYS A 249 31.97 -27.53 20.34
C LYS A 249 32.07 -26.11 20.90
N GLU A 250 33.28 -25.68 21.28
CA GLU A 250 33.52 -24.34 21.83
C GLU A 250 33.43 -23.24 20.74
N VAL A 251 33.98 -23.48 19.55
CA VAL A 251 33.91 -22.55 18.41
C VAL A 251 32.48 -22.44 17.83
N VAL A 252 31.75 -23.55 17.77
CA VAL A 252 30.36 -23.54 17.29
C VAL A 252 29.43 -22.80 18.25
N GLU A 253 29.69 -22.87 19.57
CA GLU A 253 28.89 -22.18 20.60
C GLU A 253 29.22 -20.68 20.70
N GLU A 254 30.42 -20.25 20.29
CA GLU A 254 30.81 -18.82 20.23
C GLU A 254 30.28 -18.11 18.97
N VAL A 255 30.16 -18.83 17.84
CA VAL A 255 29.70 -18.26 16.55
C VAL A 255 28.17 -18.33 16.39
N VAL A 256 27.48 -19.24 17.09
CA VAL A 256 26.03 -19.41 17.02
C VAL A 256 25.38 -19.07 18.36
N PRO A 257 24.68 -17.93 18.51
CA PRO A 257 23.92 -17.66 19.72
C PRO A 257 22.69 -18.58 19.76
N ASN A 258 22.84 -19.69 20.48
CA ASN A 258 21.84 -20.51 21.15
C ASN A 258 20.37 -20.28 20.75
N GLU A 259 19.93 -20.87 19.63
CA GLU A 259 18.51 -21.10 19.38
C GLU A 259 18.12 -22.46 19.98
N LYS A 260 17.90 -22.47 21.29
CA LYS A 260 17.34 -23.64 21.99
C LYS A 260 15.84 -23.74 21.73
N GLU A 261 15.46 -24.98 21.42
CA GLU A 261 14.12 -25.59 21.43
C GLU A 261 13.20 -25.36 20.23
N VAL A 262 13.22 -26.29 19.27
CA VAL A 262 12.05 -27.13 18.96
C VAL A 262 12.52 -28.53 18.54
N VAL A 263 12.35 -29.51 19.44
CA VAL A 263 12.49 -30.95 19.16
C VAL A 263 11.28 -31.44 18.36
N PRO A 264 11.43 -32.23 17.29
CA PRO A 264 10.44 -33.23 16.92
C PRO A 264 10.96 -34.62 17.32
N ASN A 265 10.29 -35.24 18.29
CA ASN A 265 10.48 -36.66 18.60
C ASN A 265 10.18 -37.47 17.33
N GLY A 266 11.14 -38.30 16.92
CA GLY A 266 10.89 -39.37 15.97
C GLY A 266 10.09 -40.49 16.62
N ASP A 267 9.16 -41.07 15.87
CA ASP A 267 8.76 -42.46 16.04
C ASP A 267 9.04 -43.19 14.73
N PHE A 268 10.11 -43.98 14.75
CA PHE A 268 10.51 -44.88 13.67
C PHE A 268 10.10 -46.28 14.14
N GLY A 269 8.87 -46.66 13.82
CA GLY A 269 8.32 -47.98 14.13
C GLY A 269 7.37 -48.44 13.02
N ALA A 270 7.66 -49.61 12.46
CA ALA A 270 6.84 -50.37 11.51
C ALA A 270 6.88 -49.96 10.03
N GLN A 271 7.91 -50.45 9.31
CA GLN A 271 7.69 -50.99 7.97
C GLN A 271 8.31 -52.39 7.86
N ARG A 272 7.52 -53.39 8.27
CA ARG A 272 7.59 -54.75 7.74
C ARG A 272 6.18 -55.31 7.80
N GLN A 273 5.70 -55.78 6.65
CA GLN A 273 4.50 -56.58 6.36
C GLN A 273 3.54 -55.93 5.35
N LEU A 274 3.11 -56.78 4.41
CA LEU A 274 2.02 -56.63 3.44
C LEU A 274 2.38 -56.02 2.06
N LYS A 275 3.22 -56.77 1.34
CA LYS A 275 2.85 -57.27 0.01
C LYS A 275 1.58 -58.12 0.17
N ASP A 276 0.45 -57.68 -0.39
CA ASP A 276 -0.52 -58.48 -1.14
C ASP A 276 -1.80 -57.68 -1.40
N THR A 277 -2.39 -57.91 -2.58
CA THR A 277 -3.68 -57.38 -3.11
C THR A 277 -3.54 -56.03 -3.83
N GLN A 278 -3.59 -55.85 -5.16
CA GLN A 278 -4.08 -56.67 -6.29
C GLN A 278 -5.50 -57.24 -6.09
N ARG A 279 -6.49 -56.35 -6.02
CA ARG A 279 -7.72 -56.41 -6.85
C ARG A 279 -8.68 -55.25 -6.52
N ASP A 280 -9.36 -54.82 -7.58
CA ASP A 280 -10.55 -53.97 -7.68
C ASP A 280 -10.36 -52.44 -7.73
#